data_AF-A0A3D0SYX9-F1
#
_entry.id   AF-A0A3D0SYX9-F1
#
_cell.length_a   1.000
_cell.length_b   1.000
_cell.length_c   1.000
_cell.angle_alpha   90.00
_cell.angle_beta   90.00
_cell.angle_gamma   90.00
#
_symmetry.space_group_name_H-M   'P 1'
#
loop_
_entity.id
_entity.type
_entity.pdbx_description
1 polymer ?
#
loop_
_entity_poly.entity_id
_entity_poly.type
_entity_poly.pdbx_seq_one_letter_code
_entity_poly.pdbx_strand_id
1 'polypeptide(L)'
;MNAGLQEFDNTPPGEHIERISRLIDFPAYKQTLARFKQAVSEMAVEHGVTEEVLASKKQLNQLLKYKWFNVDECRLMGLKPDVLTGWREPLFAPVVNAILHEESN
;
A
#
# COMPACT_ATOMS: atom_id res chain seq x y z
N MET A 1 -18.92 -29.08 -19.96
CA MET A 1 -17.57 -28.45 -19.89
C MET A 1 -17.76 -26.98 -19.61
N ASN A 2 -16.89 -26.37 -18.80
CA ASN A 2 -17.03 -24.96 -18.43
C ASN A 2 -16.44 -24.11 -19.57
N ALA A 3 -17.29 -23.44 -20.34
CA ALA A 3 -16.90 -22.74 -21.58
C ALA A 3 -15.77 -21.72 -21.35
N GLY A 4 -15.74 -21.06 -20.20
CA GLY A 4 -14.69 -20.09 -19.86
C GLY A 4 -13.31 -20.70 -19.60
N LEU A 5 -13.23 -21.96 -19.13
CA LEU A 5 -11.93 -22.65 -19.00
C LEU A 5 -11.36 -22.99 -20.38
N GLN A 6 -12.24 -23.47 -21.27
CA GLN A 6 -11.86 -23.80 -22.63
C GLN A 6 -11.45 -22.55 -23.42
N GLU A 7 -12.09 -21.40 -23.17
CA GLU A 7 -11.68 -20.12 -23.75
C GLU A 7 -10.29 -19.71 -23.28
N PHE A 8 -10.01 -19.79 -21.97
CA PHE A 8 -8.69 -19.49 -21.40
C PHE A 8 -7.57 -20.38 -21.95
N ASP A 9 -7.79 -21.70 -22.03
CA ASP A 9 -6.80 -22.66 -22.55
C ASP A 9 -6.47 -22.40 -24.03
N ASN A 10 -7.40 -21.80 -24.78
CA ASN A 10 -7.22 -21.45 -26.19
C ASN A 10 -6.67 -20.03 -26.40
N THR A 11 -6.62 -19.18 -25.37
CA THR A 11 -6.00 -17.85 -25.47
C THR A 11 -4.48 -17.99 -25.60
N PRO A 12 -3.85 -17.36 -26.60
CA PRO A 12 -2.39 -17.34 -26.74
C PRO A 12 -1.71 -16.78 -25.47
N PRO A 13 -0.52 -17.28 -25.07
CA PRO A 13 0.15 -16.83 -23.84
C PRO A 13 0.40 -15.31 -23.75
N GLY A 14 0.54 -14.62 -24.89
CA GLY A 14 0.73 -13.16 -24.95
C GLY A 14 -0.54 -12.34 -24.69
N GLU A 15 -1.71 -12.97 -24.69
CA GLU A 15 -3.01 -12.37 -24.40
C GLU A 15 -3.53 -12.77 -23.01
N HIS A 16 -2.74 -13.54 -22.25
CA HIS A 16 -3.07 -13.88 -20.88
C HIS A 16 -2.99 -12.63 -19.99
N ILE A 17 -3.99 -12.47 -19.13
CA ILE A 17 -4.01 -11.39 -18.15
C ILE A 17 -2.85 -11.62 -17.17
N GLU A 18 -2.15 -10.54 -16.83
CA GLU A 18 -1.08 -10.60 -15.84
C GLU A 18 -1.58 -11.14 -14.50
N ARG A 19 -0.77 -11.98 -13.86
CA ARG A 19 -1.10 -12.52 -12.56
C ARG A 19 -1.07 -11.41 -11.51
N ILE A 20 -2.17 -11.28 -10.77
CA ILE A 20 -2.28 -10.33 -9.67
C ILE A 20 -1.25 -10.66 -8.59
N SER A 21 -0.31 -9.74 -8.34
CA SER A 21 0.59 -9.80 -7.18
C SER A 21 -0.15 -9.33 -5.92
N ARG A 22 -0.02 -10.05 -4.81
CA ARG A 22 -0.63 -9.63 -3.54
C ARG A 22 0.37 -8.81 -2.74
N LEU A 23 -0.10 -7.75 -2.10
CA LEU A 23 0.72 -6.90 -1.23
C LEU A 23 1.48 -7.71 -0.16
N ILE A 24 0.85 -8.74 0.40
CA ILE A 24 1.45 -9.56 1.46
C ILE A 24 2.58 -10.49 0.98
N ASP A 25 2.67 -10.73 -0.33
CA ASP A 25 3.68 -11.60 -0.93
C ASP A 25 5.01 -10.87 -1.13
N PHE A 26 5.04 -9.54 -0.96
CA PHE A 26 6.26 -8.74 -1.02
C PHE A 26 7.12 -9.03 0.22
N PRO A 27 8.39 -9.43 0.08
CA PRO A 27 9.25 -9.78 1.21
C PRO A 27 9.35 -8.67 2.27
N ALA A 28 9.41 -7.41 1.84
CA ALA A 28 9.50 -6.24 2.72
C ALA A 28 8.19 -5.95 3.48
N TYR A 29 7.03 -6.43 3.01
CA TYR A 29 5.70 -6.03 3.49
C TYR A 29 5.56 -6.04 5.02
N LYS A 30 5.89 -7.16 5.66
CA LYS A 30 5.70 -7.32 7.11
C LYS A 30 6.57 -6.34 7.89
N GLN A 31 7.81 -6.15 7.45
CA GLN A 31 8.76 -5.27 8.12
C GLN A 31 8.36 -3.81 7.93
N THR A 32 8.09 -3.38 6.69
CA THR A 32 7.68 -2.00 6.39
C THR A 32 6.38 -1.64 7.10
N LEU A 33 5.38 -2.53 7.10
CA LEU A 33 4.12 -2.29 7.83
C LEU A 33 4.34 -2.18 9.34
N ALA A 34 5.24 -2.98 9.94
CA ALA A 34 5.56 -2.87 11.35
C ALA A 34 6.23 -1.53 11.69
N ARG A 35 7.14 -1.05 10.85
CA ARG A 35 7.78 0.27 10.99
C ARG A 35 6.76 1.41 10.93
N PHE A 36 5.82 1.35 10.00
CA PHE A 36 4.75 2.35 9.92
C PHE A 36 3.85 2.31 11.16
N LYS A 37 3.49 1.13 11.66
CA LYS A 37 2.70 1.01 12.90
C LYS A 37 3.43 1.60 14.11
N GLN A 38 4.73 1.34 14.22
CA GLN A 38 5.56 1.90 15.28
C GLN A 38 5.56 3.44 15.22
N ALA A 39 5.78 4.02 14.03
CA ALA A 39 5.73 5.47 13.85
C ALA A 39 4.34 6.07 14.18
N VAL A 40 3.26 5.36 13.83
CA VAL A 40 1.89 5.76 14.22
C VAL A 40 1.71 5.75 15.73
N SER A 41 2.24 4.74 16.43
CA SER A 41 2.19 4.66 17.90
C SER A 41 2.93 5.81 18.56
N GLU A 42 4.12 6.15 18.06
CA GLU A 42 4.93 7.27 18.55
C GLU A 42 4.22 8.62 18.36
N MET A 43 3.71 8.88 17.15
CA MET A 43 2.94 10.10 16.86
C MET A 43 1.66 10.18 17.69
N ALA A 44 1.01 9.05 17.99
CA ALA A 44 -0.21 9.01 18.79
C ALA A 44 0.06 9.48 20.22
N VAL A 45 1.17 9.02 20.81
CA VAL A 45 1.63 9.47 22.14
C VAL A 45 2.00 10.95 22.11
N GLU A 46 2.74 11.41 21.10
CA GLU A 46 3.16 12.81 20.98
C GLU A 46 1.98 13.77 20.89
N HIS A 47 0.96 13.43 20.10
CA HIS A 47 -0.21 14.26 19.89
C HIS A 47 -1.35 14.02 20.90
N GLY A 48 -1.19 13.07 21.83
CA GLY A 48 -2.20 12.74 22.84
C GLY A 48 -3.51 12.19 22.23
N VAL A 49 -3.41 11.44 21.14
CA VAL A 49 -4.54 10.83 20.43
C VAL A 49 -4.39 9.31 20.37
N THR A 50 -5.42 8.59 19.93
CA THR A 50 -5.31 7.15 19.69
C THR A 50 -4.73 6.86 18.30
N GLU A 51 -4.11 5.70 18.11
CA GLU A 51 -3.51 5.29 16.84
C GLU A 51 -4.51 5.31 15.68
N GLU A 52 -5.78 4.96 15.95
CA GLU A 52 -6.85 4.92 14.96
C GLU A 52 -7.20 6.30 14.41
N VAL A 53 -6.96 7.37 15.18
CA VAL A 53 -7.14 8.75 14.72
C VAL A 53 -6.12 9.09 13.64
N LEU A 54 -4.89 8.59 13.80
CA LEU A 54 -3.79 8.85 12.86
C LEU A 54 -3.89 7.97 11.62
N ALA A 55 -3.89 6.64 11.77
CA ALA A 55 -4.03 5.73 10.65
C ALA A 55 -4.51 4.33 11.03
N SER A 56 -5.39 3.79 10.21
CA SER A 56 -5.76 2.38 10.22
C SER A 56 -4.82 1.52 9.37
N LYS A 57 -4.83 0.20 9.60
CA LYS A 57 -4.13 -0.77 8.73
C LYS A 57 -4.54 -0.65 7.25
N LYS A 58 -5.80 -0.34 6.97
CA LYS A 58 -6.27 -0.13 5.58
C LYS A 58 -5.53 1.03 4.93
N GLN A 59 -5.39 2.14 5.64
CA GLN A 59 -4.73 3.35 5.13
C GLN A 59 -3.22 3.15 4.95
N LEU A 60 -2.58 2.42 5.88
CA LEU A 60 -1.18 2.01 5.70
C LEU A 60 -1.01 1.08 4.50
N ASN A 61 -1.92 0.12 4.30
CA ASN A 61 -1.89 -0.76 3.13
C ASN A 61 -2.16 -0.01 1.82
N GLN A 62 -3.05 0.99 1.83
CA GLN A 62 -3.30 1.88 0.69
C GLN A 62 -2.03 2.64 0.30
N LEU A 63 -1.29 3.16 1.29
CA LEU A 63 0.02 3.77 1.07
C LEU A 63 1.03 2.80 0.46
N LEU A 64 1.17 1.58 1.02
CA LEU A 64 2.12 0.59 0.50
C LEU A 64 1.76 0.15 -0.92
N LYS A 65 0.47 -0.10 -1.21
CA LYS A 65 0.00 -0.35 -2.58
C LYS A 65 0.40 0.79 -3.50
N TYR A 66 0.15 2.03 -3.07
CA TYR A 66 0.50 3.21 -3.83
C TYR A 66 2.01 3.37 -4.03
N LYS A 67 2.88 2.83 -3.18
CA LYS A 67 4.33 2.98 -3.36
C LYS A 67 4.95 1.84 -4.16
N TRP A 68 4.40 0.63 -4.07
CA TRP A 68 5.01 -0.57 -4.66
C TRP A 68 4.37 -1.07 -5.95
N PHE A 69 3.13 -0.68 -6.23
CA PHE A 69 2.43 -1.11 -7.44
C PHE A 69 2.41 0.02 -8.48
N ASN A 70 2.58 -0.35 -9.75
CA ASN A 70 2.41 0.57 -10.87
C ASN A 70 0.95 0.98 -11.06
N VAL A 71 0.03 0.06 -10.73
CA VAL A 71 -1.42 0.27 -10.80
C VAL A 71 -2.03 -0.05 -9.44
N ASP A 72 -2.75 0.91 -8.87
CA ASP A 72 -3.49 0.76 -7.63
C ASP A 72 -4.77 1.60 -7.64
N GLU A 73 -5.67 1.33 -6.70
CA GLU A 73 -6.98 1.99 -6.56
C GLU A 73 -6.86 3.53 -6.52
N CYS A 74 -5.89 4.08 -5.77
CA CYS A 74 -5.73 5.53 -5.66
C CYS A 74 -5.31 6.14 -6.99
N ARG A 75 -4.31 5.57 -7.67
CA ARG A 75 -3.88 6.06 -9.00
C ARG A 75 -5.00 5.99 -10.03
N LEU A 76 -5.77 4.90 -10.06
CA LEU A 76 -6.90 4.76 -10.98
C LEU A 76 -7.97 5.84 -10.76
N MET A 77 -8.12 6.31 -9.52
CA MET A 77 -9.04 7.39 -9.16
C MET A 77 -8.40 8.79 -9.26
N GLY A 78 -7.12 8.91 -9.62
CA GLY A 78 -6.39 10.18 -9.62
C GLY A 78 -6.16 10.77 -8.22
N LEU A 79 -6.15 9.93 -7.18
CA LEU A 79 -6.02 10.31 -5.79
C LEU A 79 -4.66 9.89 -5.20
N LYS A 80 -4.29 10.52 -4.08
CA LYS A 80 -3.22 10.05 -3.19
C LYS A 80 -3.81 9.17 -2.08
N PRO A 81 -3.00 8.33 -1.41
CA PRO A 81 -3.41 7.60 -0.21
C PRO A 81 -3.90 8.55 0.89
N ASP A 82 -4.85 8.10 1.72
CA ASP A 82 -5.50 8.93 2.74
C ASP A 82 -4.48 9.59 3.70
N VAL A 83 -3.44 8.84 4.09
CA VAL A 83 -2.36 9.33 4.97
C VAL A 83 -1.50 10.42 4.33
N LEU A 84 -1.52 10.55 3.00
CA LEU A 84 -0.81 11.59 2.24
C LEU A 84 -1.77 12.65 1.70
N THR A 85 -2.89 12.89 2.39
CA THR A 85 -3.85 13.92 2.04
C THR A 85 -4.30 14.72 3.27
N GLY A 86 -4.69 15.97 3.05
CA GLY A 86 -5.26 16.84 4.08
C GLY A 86 -4.31 17.05 5.27
N TRP A 87 -4.85 17.02 6.48
CA TRP A 87 -4.08 17.26 7.71
C TRP A 87 -3.09 16.15 8.06
N ARG A 88 -3.25 14.94 7.50
CA ARG A 88 -2.33 13.82 7.74
C ARG A 88 -1.04 13.93 6.93
N GLU A 89 -1.10 14.53 5.74
CA GLU A 89 0.06 14.68 4.85
C GLU A 89 1.30 15.26 5.54
N PRO A 90 1.23 16.38 6.30
CA PRO A 90 2.41 16.91 6.98
C PRO A 90 2.99 15.99 8.08
N LEU A 91 2.17 15.11 8.67
CA LEU A 91 2.63 14.15 9.68
C LEU A 91 3.27 12.91 9.03
N PHE A 92 2.67 12.40 7.96
CA PHE A 92 3.08 11.15 7.34
C PHE A 92 4.13 11.32 6.25
N ALA A 93 4.18 12.44 5.51
CA ALA A 93 5.14 12.60 4.42
C ALA A 93 6.61 12.45 4.88
N PRO A 94 7.05 13.03 6.02
CA PRO A 94 8.40 12.80 6.54
C PRO A 94 8.64 11.34 6.93
N VAL A 95 7.67 10.71 7.62
CA VAL A 95 7.74 9.31 8.04
C VAL A 95 7.84 8.36 6.85
N VAL A 96 7.07 8.61 5.80
CA VAL A 96 7.10 7.84 4.55
C VAL A 96 8.45 7.95 3.88
N ASN A 97 9.01 9.15 3.81
CA ASN A 97 10.33 9.35 3.23
C ASN A 97 11.41 8.62 4.05
N ALA A 98 11.40 8.73 5.38
CA ALA A 98 12.36 8.02 6.23
C ALA A 98 12.26 6.50 6.07
N ILE A 99 11.05 5.93 6.16
CA ILE A 99 10.86 4.48 6.12
C ILE A 99 11.21 3.88 4.76
N LEU A 100 10.82 4.54 3.66
CA LEU A 100 10.98 3.98 2.32
C LEU A 100 12.32 4.36 1.64
N HIS A 101 12.97 5.48 2.00
CA HIS A 101 14.31 5.76 1.49
C HIS A 101 15.38 4.84 2.10
N GLU A 102 15.21 4.40 3.34
CA GLU A 102 16.10 3.42 3.97
C GLU A 102 16.10 2.05 3.26
N GLU A 103 15.10 1.76 2.41
CA GLU A 103 15.02 0.50 1.65
C GLU A 103 15.68 0.56 0.26
N SER A 104 16.17 1.74 -0.17
CA SER A 104 16.81 1.95 -1.49
C SER A 104 18.35 1.97 -1.47
N ASN A 105 18.98 1.66 -0.33
CA ASN A 105 20.44 1.60 -0.15
C ASN A 105 20.91 0.20 0.24
#